data_AF-A0A369IKS8-F1
#
_entry.id   AF-A0A369IKS8-F1
#
_cell.length_a   1.000
_cell.length_b   1.000
_cell.length_c   1.000
_cell.angle_alpha   90.00
_cell.angle_beta   90.00
_cell.angle_gamma   90.00
#
_symmetry.space_group_name_H-M   'P 1'
#
loop_
_entity.id
_entity.type
_entity.pdbx_description
1 polymer ?
#
loop_
_entity_poly.entity_id
_entity_poly.type
_entity_poly.pdbx_seq_one_letter_code
_entity_poly.pdbx_strand_id
1 'polypeptide(L)'
;MNRREQTIKTVFGGNEGRFEEAYEAAAQEAIQQAVSWKDIDLSAKVLPDLETQTKDLIEGYLGYLPHPSAGLRYEPYLRALLLRHQQGGLSEEEFRLQAEEHIKLIRNADVAPYRDPIYSPSQYDHYRETFVPYGQRVKDRLARFLGYEPQLEHSLVIELWLRNMLSMDTIQWPNCLTVVDYKALTIIRYREILLTQGQAAADASPFFKQFS
;
A
#
# COMPACT_ATOMS: atom_id res chain seq x y z
N MET A 1 -13.43 31.09 22.10
CA MET A 1 -13.58 30.44 20.79
C MET A 1 -12.96 29.06 20.91
N ASN A 2 -13.71 28.01 20.64
CA ASN A 2 -13.22 26.63 20.70
C ASN A 2 -12.17 26.43 19.58
N ARG A 3 -11.13 25.60 19.80
CA ARG A 3 -10.14 25.24 18.77
C ARG A 3 -10.83 24.74 17.48
N ARG A 4 -11.95 24.00 17.60
CA ARG A 4 -12.76 23.56 16.44
C ARG A 4 -13.28 24.74 15.63
N GLU A 5 -13.96 25.69 16.28
CA GLU A 5 -14.54 26.88 15.63
C GLU A 5 -13.46 27.76 14.99
N GLN A 6 -12.29 27.86 15.63
CA GLN A 6 -11.15 28.57 15.09
C GLN A 6 -10.62 27.92 13.82
N THR A 7 -10.41 26.61 13.81
CA THR A 7 -9.96 25.86 12.63
C THR A 7 -10.96 25.92 11.48
N ILE A 8 -12.25 25.75 11.74
CA ILE A 8 -13.30 25.87 10.72
C ILE A 8 -13.24 27.24 10.05
N LYS A 9 -13.08 28.32 10.84
CA LYS A 9 -13.07 29.69 10.33
C LYS A 9 -11.78 30.03 9.59
N THR A 10 -10.61 29.60 10.09
CA THR A 10 -9.30 30.00 9.53
C THR A 10 -8.83 29.10 8.39
N VAL A 11 -9.09 27.79 8.46
CA VAL A 11 -8.59 26.81 7.48
C VAL A 11 -9.67 26.48 6.45
N PHE A 12 -10.92 26.35 6.88
CA PHE A 12 -12.04 25.93 6.02
C PHE A 12 -12.97 27.09 5.63
N GLY A 13 -12.60 28.34 5.94
CA GLY A 13 -13.36 29.53 5.55
C GLY A 13 -14.78 29.61 6.12
N GLY A 14 -15.03 28.93 7.24
CA GLY A 14 -16.37 28.82 7.84
C GLY A 14 -17.21 27.66 7.30
N ASN A 15 -16.69 26.85 6.37
CA ASN A 15 -17.41 25.71 5.80
C ASN A 15 -17.31 24.49 6.72
N GLU A 16 -18.32 24.31 7.56
CA GLU A 16 -18.39 23.23 8.55
C GLU A 16 -18.51 21.84 7.90
N GLY A 17 -19.21 21.71 6.77
CA GLY A 17 -19.32 20.44 6.04
C GLY A 17 -17.97 19.94 5.52
N ARG A 18 -17.16 20.83 4.91
CA ARG A 18 -15.80 20.49 4.46
C ARG A 18 -14.87 20.13 5.61
N PHE A 19 -15.09 20.68 6.80
CA PHE A 19 -14.33 20.32 7.99
C PHE A 19 -14.66 18.91 8.47
N GLU A 20 -15.95 18.55 8.55
CA GLU A 20 -16.37 17.21 8.98
C GLU A 20 -15.89 16.14 8.00
N GLU A 21 -16.00 16.36 6.68
CA GLU A 21 -15.46 15.43 5.66
C GLU A 21 -13.95 15.23 5.81
N ALA A 22 -13.19 16.31 5.99
CA ALA A 22 -11.74 16.23 6.18
C ALA A 22 -11.37 15.56 7.51
N TYR A 23 -12.15 15.80 8.56
CA TYR A 23 -11.95 15.21 9.88
C TYR A 23 -12.24 13.70 9.85
N GLU A 24 -13.35 13.28 9.24
CA GLU A 24 -13.68 11.87 9.06
C GLU A 24 -12.63 11.15 8.22
N ALA A 25 -12.17 11.76 7.11
CA ALA A 25 -11.09 11.21 6.29
C ALA A 25 -9.79 11.03 7.10
N ALA A 26 -9.39 12.06 7.87
CA ALA A 26 -8.20 12.00 8.71
C ALA A 26 -8.33 11.00 9.87
N ALA A 27 -9.51 10.86 10.47
CA ALA A 27 -9.77 9.88 11.51
C ALA A 27 -9.71 8.45 10.97
N GLN A 28 -10.28 8.21 9.79
CA GLN A 28 -10.19 6.91 9.11
C GLN A 28 -8.74 6.58 8.74
N GLU A 29 -7.98 7.54 8.22
CA GLU A 29 -6.56 7.37 7.93
C GLU A 29 -5.76 7.04 9.20
N ALA A 30 -6.01 7.75 10.30
CA ALA A 30 -5.35 7.50 11.59
C ALA A 30 -5.68 6.11 12.15
N ILE A 31 -6.92 5.65 12.00
CA ILE A 31 -7.33 4.29 12.40
C ILE A 31 -6.62 3.25 11.53
N GLN A 32 -6.54 3.46 10.22
CA GLN A 32 -5.85 2.57 9.29
C GLN A 32 -4.34 2.47 9.58
N GLN A 33 -3.76 3.54 10.13
CA GLN A 33 -2.34 3.61 10.49
C GLN A 33 -2.08 3.30 11.98
N ALA A 34 -3.10 2.92 12.76
CA ALA A 34 -2.94 2.65 14.17
C ALA A 34 -2.00 1.44 14.40
N VAL A 35 -1.00 1.62 15.26
CA VAL A 35 -0.01 0.58 15.59
C VAL A 35 -0.07 0.24 17.08
N SER A 36 0.13 -1.04 17.40
CA SER A 36 0.27 -1.49 18.78
C SER A 36 1.61 -1.02 19.38
N TRP A 37 1.56 -0.39 20.56
CA TRP A 37 2.75 -0.04 21.33
C TRP A 37 3.66 -1.23 21.61
N LYS A 38 3.08 -2.43 21.76
CA LYS A 38 3.85 -3.67 21.97
C LYS A 38 4.68 -4.02 20.75
N ASP A 39 4.14 -3.81 19.56
CA ASP A 39 4.85 -4.12 18.31
C ASP A 39 6.00 -3.11 18.12
N ILE A 40 5.79 -1.83 18.50
CA ILE A 40 6.83 -0.79 18.47
C ILE A 40 7.98 -1.15 19.41
N ASP A 41 7.65 -1.53 20.65
CA ASP A 41 8.64 -1.95 21.64
C ASP A 41 9.43 -3.19 21.18
N LEU A 42 8.76 -4.15 20.54
CA LEU A 42 9.42 -5.34 20.00
C LEU A 42 10.36 -5.01 18.84
N SER A 43 9.89 -4.22 17.86
CA SER A 43 10.71 -3.80 16.70
C SER A 43 11.92 -2.97 17.14
N ALA A 44 11.80 -2.16 18.19
CA ALA A 44 12.94 -1.40 18.72
C ALA A 44 14.03 -2.29 19.37
N LYS A 45 13.67 -3.48 19.88
CA LYS A 45 14.57 -4.35 20.66
C LYS A 45 15.19 -5.49 19.86
N VAL A 46 14.46 -6.04 18.90
CA VAL A 46 14.89 -7.25 18.18
C VAL A 46 15.83 -6.89 17.05
N LEU A 47 17.12 -7.19 17.22
CA LEU A 47 18.15 -7.14 16.18
C LEU A 47 18.14 -5.80 15.38
N PRO A 48 18.21 -4.64 16.04
CA PRO A 48 18.04 -3.33 15.40
C PRO A 48 19.04 -3.09 14.26
N ASP A 49 20.25 -3.64 14.36
CA ASP A 49 21.29 -3.52 13.33
C ASP A 49 20.89 -4.15 11.98
N LEU A 50 19.90 -5.04 11.96
CA LEU A 50 19.39 -5.72 10.78
C LEU A 50 18.16 -5.04 10.15
N GLU A 51 17.69 -3.91 10.70
CA GLU A 51 16.50 -3.20 10.19
C GLU A 51 16.65 -2.83 8.71
N THR A 52 17.77 -2.22 8.32
CA THR A 52 17.99 -1.76 6.95
C THR A 52 18.01 -2.93 5.97
N GLN A 53 18.78 -3.97 6.27
CA GLN A 53 18.84 -5.17 5.43
C GLN A 53 17.48 -5.87 5.30
N THR A 54 16.67 -5.81 6.35
CA THR A 54 15.31 -6.37 6.33
C THR A 54 14.37 -5.53 5.46
N LYS A 55 14.49 -4.20 5.47
CA LYS A 55 13.75 -3.33 4.56
C LYS A 55 14.16 -3.57 3.10
N ASP A 56 15.46 -3.71 2.84
CA ASP A 56 15.98 -4.04 1.51
C ASP A 56 15.46 -5.40 1.03
N LEU A 57 15.35 -6.39 1.92
CA LEU A 57 14.73 -7.68 1.62
C LEU A 57 13.26 -7.50 1.22
N ILE A 58 12.47 -6.79 2.01
CA ILE A 58 11.04 -6.54 1.74
C ILE A 58 10.87 -5.82 0.40
N GLU A 59 11.62 -4.74 0.17
CA GLU A 59 11.58 -3.99 -1.08
C GLU A 59 12.09 -4.82 -2.27
N GLY A 60 13.08 -5.68 -2.05
CA GLY A 60 13.56 -6.66 -3.02
C GLY A 60 12.41 -7.51 -3.56
N TYR A 61 11.57 -8.04 -2.66
CA TYR A 61 10.43 -8.90 -2.99
C TYR A 61 9.23 -8.14 -3.56
N LEU A 62 8.88 -6.99 -3.00
CA LEU A 62 7.65 -6.27 -3.39
C LEU A 62 7.88 -5.26 -4.52
N GLY A 63 9.11 -4.79 -4.70
CA GLY A 63 9.45 -3.66 -5.58
C GLY A 63 9.12 -2.30 -4.99
N TYR A 64 8.65 -2.25 -3.74
CA TYR A 64 8.38 -1.06 -2.96
C TYR A 64 8.50 -1.39 -1.47
N LEU A 65 8.74 -0.38 -0.64
CA LEU A 65 8.68 -0.54 0.81
C LEU A 65 7.26 -0.22 1.31
N PRO A 66 6.54 -1.16 1.96
CA PRO A 66 5.23 -0.93 2.54
C PRO A 66 5.24 0.15 3.62
N HIS A 67 4.07 0.68 3.96
CA HIS A 67 3.96 1.63 5.06
C HIS A 67 4.45 0.96 6.37
N PRO A 68 5.19 1.67 7.25
CA PRO A 68 5.76 1.06 8.46
C PRO A 68 4.74 0.30 9.30
N SER A 69 3.50 0.82 9.43
CA SER A 69 2.43 0.14 10.19
C SER A 69 2.10 -1.28 9.70
N ALA A 70 2.27 -1.56 8.40
CA ALA A 70 2.03 -2.88 7.82
C ALA A 70 3.17 -3.87 8.13
N GLY A 71 4.40 -3.38 8.22
CA GLY A 71 5.59 -4.20 8.47
C GLY A 71 5.85 -4.47 9.95
N LEU A 72 5.49 -3.53 10.82
CA LEU A 72 6.00 -3.43 12.19
C LEU A 72 5.77 -4.68 13.06
N ARG A 73 4.66 -5.39 12.83
CA ARG A 73 4.34 -6.66 13.52
C ARG A 73 5.17 -7.84 13.05
N TYR A 74 5.57 -7.87 11.78
CA TYR A 74 6.17 -9.04 11.12
C TYR A 74 7.67 -8.91 10.91
N GLU A 75 8.15 -7.68 10.79
CA GLU A 75 9.53 -7.32 10.48
C GLU A 75 10.56 -7.84 11.49
N PRO A 76 10.30 -7.89 12.82
CA PRO A 76 11.21 -8.53 13.78
C PRO A 76 11.52 -10.00 13.49
N TYR A 77 10.55 -10.75 12.96
CA TYR A 77 10.75 -12.14 12.58
C TYR A 77 11.68 -12.24 11.36
N LEU A 78 11.49 -11.37 10.36
CA LEU A 78 12.36 -11.34 9.18
C LEU A 78 13.81 -11.01 9.56
N ARG A 79 14.05 -10.14 10.54
CA ARG A 79 15.40 -9.90 11.09
C ARG A 79 16.02 -11.17 11.67
N ALA A 80 15.24 -11.93 12.44
CA ALA A 80 15.71 -13.19 13.02
C ALA A 80 15.99 -14.26 11.94
N LEU A 81 15.14 -14.32 10.91
CA LEU A 81 15.31 -15.20 9.75
C LEU A 81 16.61 -14.86 9.01
N LEU A 82 16.86 -13.57 8.77
CA LEU A 82 18.06 -13.08 8.10
C LEU A 82 19.33 -13.43 8.87
N LEU A 83 19.34 -13.20 10.20
CA LEU A 83 20.46 -13.57 11.05
C LEU A 83 20.75 -15.08 10.98
N ARG A 84 19.69 -15.90 11.07
CA ARG A 84 19.82 -17.36 11.03
C ARG A 84 20.40 -17.83 9.70
N HIS A 85 20.00 -17.21 8.59
CA HIS A 85 20.58 -17.48 7.27
C HIS A 85 22.05 -17.08 7.19
N GLN A 86 22.40 -15.88 7.66
CA GLN A 86 23.79 -15.38 7.69
C GLN A 86 24.72 -16.26 8.53
N GLN A 87 24.20 -16.93 9.56
CA GLN A 87 24.93 -17.88 10.40
C GLN A 87 24.98 -19.30 9.82
N GLY A 88 24.44 -19.53 8.62
CA GLY A 88 24.39 -20.85 7.97
C GLY A 88 23.38 -21.82 8.60
N GLY A 89 22.45 -21.32 9.42
CA GLY A 89 21.42 -22.12 10.09
C GLY A 89 20.17 -22.40 9.24
N LEU A 90 20.14 -21.89 8.01
CA LEU A 90 19.15 -22.12 6.97
C LEU A 90 19.87 -22.26 5.63
N SER A 91 19.39 -23.15 4.77
CA SER A 91 19.75 -23.10 3.36
C SER A 91 19.10 -21.90 2.66
N GLU A 92 19.66 -21.49 1.51
CA GLU A 92 19.11 -20.40 0.69
C GLU A 92 17.65 -20.66 0.30
N GLU A 93 17.31 -21.91 -0.05
CA GLU A 93 15.94 -22.28 -0.43
C GLU A 93 14.95 -22.15 0.73
N GLU A 94 15.33 -22.66 1.91
CA GLU A 94 14.51 -22.54 3.12
C GLU A 94 14.33 -21.09 3.57
N PHE A 95 15.39 -20.28 3.46
CA PHE A 95 15.35 -18.84 3.72
C PHE A 95 14.36 -18.16 2.77
N ARG A 96 14.49 -18.41 1.46
CA ARG A 96 13.65 -17.79 0.43
C ARG A 96 12.17 -18.10 0.63
N LEU A 97 11.82 -19.35 0.95
CA LEU A 97 10.45 -19.79 1.20
C LEU A 97 9.86 -19.10 2.44
N GLN A 98 10.58 -19.12 3.57
CA GLN A 98 10.10 -18.51 4.81
C GLN A 98 10.01 -16.98 4.70
N ALA A 99 10.96 -16.35 4.01
CA ALA A 99 10.93 -14.92 3.74
C ALA A 99 9.71 -14.55 2.89
N GLU A 100 9.45 -15.30 1.82
CA GLU A 100 8.28 -15.08 0.96
C GLU A 100 6.96 -15.15 1.77
N GLU A 101 6.78 -16.18 2.59
CA GLU A 101 5.58 -16.34 3.41
C GLU A 101 5.36 -15.15 4.35
N HIS A 102 6.41 -14.67 5.01
CA HIS A 102 6.31 -13.53 5.94
C HIS A 102 6.13 -12.19 5.21
N ILE A 103 6.77 -12.02 4.05
CA ILE A 103 6.58 -10.81 3.23
C ILE A 103 5.16 -10.78 2.65
N LYS A 104 4.52 -11.93 2.37
CA LYS A 104 3.09 -11.98 2.02
C LYS A 104 2.22 -11.43 3.14
N LEU A 105 2.52 -11.72 4.41
CA LEU A 105 1.78 -11.15 5.55
C LEU A 105 1.89 -9.62 5.57
N ILE A 106 3.10 -9.08 5.34
CA ILE A 106 3.33 -7.62 5.26
C ILE A 106 2.55 -7.00 4.09
N ARG A 107 2.65 -7.59 2.90
CA ARG A 107 1.87 -7.15 1.73
C ARG A 107 0.38 -7.15 2.05
N ASN A 108 -0.13 -8.25 2.61
CA ASN A 108 -1.55 -8.41 2.93
C ASN A 108 -2.04 -7.37 3.94
N ALA A 109 -1.19 -6.97 4.90
CA ALA A 109 -1.46 -5.87 5.81
C ALA A 109 -1.46 -4.50 5.10
N ASP A 110 -0.50 -4.25 4.21
CA ASP A 110 -0.41 -2.99 3.43
C ASP A 110 -1.58 -2.82 2.45
N VAL A 111 -2.06 -3.91 1.86
CA VAL A 111 -3.22 -3.87 0.93
C VAL A 111 -4.57 -3.96 1.64
N ALA A 112 -4.59 -4.19 2.96
CA ALA A 112 -5.83 -4.35 3.72
C ALA A 112 -6.85 -3.21 3.54
N PRO A 113 -6.44 -1.93 3.47
CA PRO A 113 -7.37 -0.81 3.21
C PRO A 113 -8.09 -0.89 1.86
N TYR A 114 -7.57 -1.70 0.92
CA TYR A 114 -8.11 -1.86 -0.42
C TYR A 114 -8.86 -3.19 -0.59
N ARG A 115 -9.28 -3.84 0.51
CA ARG A 115 -10.01 -5.12 0.44
C ARG A 115 -11.50 -4.96 0.18
N ASP A 116 -12.07 -3.78 0.39
CA ASP A 116 -13.51 -3.62 0.26
C ASP A 116 -13.95 -3.90 -1.19
N PRO A 117 -14.83 -4.89 -1.41
CA PRO A 117 -15.21 -5.31 -2.76
C PRO A 117 -16.15 -4.31 -3.43
N ILE A 118 -16.86 -3.50 -2.63
CA ILE A 118 -17.86 -2.56 -3.09
C ILE A 118 -17.37 -1.15 -2.81
N TYR A 119 -17.11 -0.41 -3.88
CA TYR A 119 -16.87 1.02 -3.81
C TYR A 119 -18.17 1.79 -3.64
N SER A 120 -18.13 2.90 -2.91
CA SER A 120 -19.29 3.75 -2.74
C SER A 120 -19.66 4.42 -4.08
N PRO A 121 -20.95 4.72 -4.33
CA PRO A 121 -21.36 5.47 -5.51
C PRO A 121 -20.60 6.80 -5.67
N SER A 122 -20.31 7.49 -4.56
CA SER A 122 -19.52 8.73 -4.54
C SER A 122 -18.10 8.57 -5.09
N GLN A 123 -17.47 7.40 -4.93
CA GLN A 123 -16.15 7.13 -5.51
C GLN A 123 -16.22 7.00 -7.03
N TYR A 124 -17.27 6.39 -7.56
CA TYR A 124 -17.49 6.32 -9.01
C TYR A 124 -17.81 7.67 -9.63
N ASP A 125 -18.61 8.49 -8.94
CA ASP A 125 -18.92 9.85 -9.39
C ASP A 125 -17.65 10.71 -9.42
N HIS A 126 -16.85 10.68 -8.33
CA HIS A 126 -15.56 11.36 -8.27
C HIS A 126 -14.59 10.91 -9.36
N TYR A 127 -14.57 9.60 -9.67
CA TYR A 127 -13.75 9.05 -10.74
C TYR A 127 -14.12 9.59 -12.12
N ARG A 128 -15.41 9.79 -12.39
CA ARG A 128 -15.90 10.35 -13.66
C ARG A 128 -15.54 11.83 -13.78
N GLU A 129 -15.71 12.60 -12.72
CA GLU A 129 -15.43 14.04 -12.69
C GLU A 129 -13.94 14.34 -12.86
N THR A 130 -13.06 13.55 -12.25
CA THR A 130 -11.60 13.75 -12.29
C THR A 130 -10.91 13.07 -13.47
N PHE A 131 -11.66 12.41 -14.36
CA PHE A 131 -11.09 11.65 -15.48
C PHE A 131 -10.39 12.54 -16.51
N VAL A 132 -10.97 13.70 -16.82
CA VAL A 132 -10.61 14.55 -17.97
C VAL A 132 -9.13 15.00 -17.99
N PRO A 133 -8.46 15.37 -16.88
CA PRO A 133 -7.07 15.82 -16.94
C PRO A 133 -6.02 14.69 -16.93
N TYR A 134 -6.26 13.58 -16.23
CA TYR A 134 -5.21 12.58 -15.92
C TYR A 134 -5.62 11.13 -16.16
N GLY A 135 -6.91 10.86 -16.41
CA GLY A 135 -7.46 9.51 -16.46
C GLY A 135 -6.80 8.62 -17.51
N GLN A 136 -6.67 9.11 -18.75
CA GLN A 136 -6.07 8.33 -19.84
C GLN A 136 -4.60 7.99 -19.56
N ARG A 137 -3.81 8.96 -19.06
CA ARG A 137 -2.38 8.74 -18.76
C ARG A 137 -2.17 7.65 -17.71
N VAL A 138 -3.01 7.63 -16.67
CA VAL A 138 -2.95 6.60 -15.63
C VAL A 138 -3.35 5.24 -16.18
N LYS A 139 -4.46 5.17 -16.95
CA LYS A 139 -4.91 3.94 -17.59
C LYS A 139 -3.85 3.34 -18.51
N ASP A 140 -3.28 4.14 -19.41
CA ASP A 140 -2.27 3.68 -20.36
C ASP A 140 -1.04 3.14 -19.64
N ARG A 141 -0.61 3.80 -18.55
CA ARG A 141 0.53 3.36 -17.77
C ARG A 141 0.27 2.04 -17.05
N LEU A 142 -0.88 1.91 -16.39
CA LEU A 142 -1.26 0.68 -15.71
C LEU A 142 -1.40 -0.47 -16.70
N ALA A 143 -2.10 -0.24 -17.81
CA ALA A 143 -2.29 -1.24 -18.85
C ALA A 143 -0.96 -1.71 -19.46
N ARG A 144 -0.04 -0.78 -19.71
CA ARG A 144 1.32 -1.10 -20.20
C ARG A 144 2.06 -2.07 -19.29
N PHE A 145 2.00 -1.86 -17.97
CA PHE A 145 2.75 -2.68 -17.03
C PHE A 145 2.02 -3.95 -16.57
N LEU A 146 0.68 -3.95 -16.61
CA LEU A 146 -0.12 -5.15 -16.38
C LEU A 146 -0.14 -6.09 -17.59
N GLY A 147 0.00 -5.56 -18.80
CA GLY A 147 -0.16 -6.27 -20.06
C GLY A 147 -1.61 -6.38 -20.55
N TYR A 148 -2.55 -5.78 -19.82
CA TYR A 148 -3.99 -5.73 -20.14
C TYR A 148 -4.62 -4.53 -19.43
N GLU A 149 -5.79 -4.08 -19.90
CA GLU A 149 -6.57 -3.06 -19.19
C GLU A 149 -7.32 -3.71 -18.01
N PRO A 150 -7.04 -3.31 -16.75
CA PRO A 150 -7.75 -3.86 -15.60
C PRO A 150 -9.20 -3.38 -15.59
N GLN A 151 -10.11 -4.24 -15.10
CA GLN A 151 -11.48 -3.83 -14.84
C GLN A 151 -11.51 -2.74 -13.76
N LEU A 152 -12.44 -1.78 -13.90
CA LEU A 152 -12.50 -0.62 -13.02
C LEU A 152 -12.69 -0.99 -11.55
N GLU A 153 -13.44 -2.06 -11.25
CA GLU A 153 -13.62 -2.56 -9.89
C GLU A 153 -12.31 -3.07 -9.23
N HIS A 154 -11.31 -3.43 -10.04
CA HIS A 154 -9.97 -3.80 -9.57
C HIS A 154 -9.07 -2.57 -9.38
N SER A 155 -9.27 -1.51 -10.17
CA SER A 155 -8.33 -0.39 -10.29
C SER A 155 -8.81 0.95 -9.74
N LEU A 156 -10.11 1.13 -9.43
CA LEU A 156 -10.73 2.44 -9.16
C LEU A 156 -9.93 3.32 -8.19
N VAL A 157 -9.69 2.83 -6.98
CA VAL A 157 -9.00 3.61 -5.93
C VAL A 157 -7.54 3.86 -6.29
N ILE A 158 -6.90 2.94 -6.99
CA ILE A 158 -5.53 3.10 -7.45
C ILE A 158 -5.46 4.13 -8.57
N GLU A 159 -6.38 4.11 -9.51
CA GLU A 159 -6.46 5.15 -10.54
C GLU A 159 -6.70 6.53 -9.94
N LEU A 160 -7.60 6.66 -8.96
CA LEU A 160 -7.84 7.91 -8.24
C LEU A 160 -6.58 8.40 -7.50
N TRP A 161 -5.90 7.50 -6.79
CA TRP A 161 -4.65 7.81 -6.09
C TRP A 161 -3.56 8.31 -7.04
N LEU A 162 -3.36 7.60 -8.16
CA LEU A 162 -2.37 7.96 -9.17
C LEU A 162 -2.71 9.28 -9.88
N ARG A 163 -4.00 9.56 -10.14
CA ARG A 163 -4.44 10.86 -10.68
C ARG A 163 -4.14 12.00 -9.71
N ASN A 164 -4.38 11.78 -8.42
CA ASN A 164 -4.05 12.78 -7.40
C ASN A 164 -2.53 13.02 -7.33
N MET A 165 -1.71 11.97 -7.46
CA MET A 165 -0.26 12.15 -7.54
C MET A 165 0.17 12.95 -8.78
N LEU A 166 -0.47 12.72 -9.93
CA LEU A 166 -0.21 13.47 -11.15
C LEU A 166 -0.68 14.93 -11.06
N SER A 167 -1.78 15.20 -10.35
CA SER A 167 -2.31 16.56 -10.22
C SER A 167 -1.45 17.46 -9.34
N MET A 168 -0.64 16.89 -8.45
CA MET A 168 0.29 17.64 -7.60
C MET A 168 1.50 18.19 -8.39
N ASP A 169 1.73 17.72 -9.62
CA ASP A 169 2.81 18.16 -10.54
C ASP A 169 4.23 18.13 -9.93
N THR A 170 4.40 17.35 -8.86
CA THR A 170 5.65 17.25 -8.09
C THR A 170 6.61 16.20 -8.64
N ILE A 171 6.13 15.29 -9.49
CA ILE A 171 6.89 14.12 -9.94
C ILE A 171 6.77 13.95 -11.46
N GLN A 172 7.90 14.01 -12.15
CA GLN A 172 7.97 13.52 -13.54
C GLN A 172 8.03 12.00 -13.54
N TRP A 173 7.01 11.36 -14.11
CA TRP A 173 6.94 9.91 -14.15
C TRP A 173 7.82 9.35 -15.27
N PRO A 174 8.85 8.54 -14.93
CA PRO A 174 9.71 7.94 -15.93
C PRO A 174 8.98 6.86 -16.72
N ASN A 175 9.54 6.46 -17.85
CA ASN A 175 8.98 5.40 -18.69
C ASN A 175 9.20 3.98 -18.14
N CYS A 176 10.02 3.81 -17.10
CA CYS A 176 10.22 2.56 -16.39
C CYS A 176 9.26 2.38 -15.20
N LEU A 177 9.23 1.16 -14.64
CA LEU A 177 8.55 0.87 -13.39
C LEU A 177 9.20 1.64 -12.24
N THR A 178 8.38 2.25 -11.40
CA THR A 178 8.76 2.92 -10.16
C THR A 178 8.18 2.18 -8.95
N VAL A 179 8.61 2.54 -7.75
CA VAL A 179 8.03 2.02 -6.49
C VAL A 179 6.52 2.25 -6.40
N VAL A 180 6.04 3.37 -6.95
CA VAL A 180 4.60 3.70 -7.01
C VAL A 180 3.87 2.72 -7.92
N ASP A 181 4.47 2.36 -9.05
CA ASP A 181 3.90 1.37 -9.96
C ASP A 181 3.85 -0.01 -9.33
N TYR A 182 4.93 -0.45 -8.68
CA TYR A 182 4.95 -1.74 -7.99
C TYR A 182 3.84 -1.85 -6.94
N LYS A 183 3.61 -0.79 -6.15
CA LYS A 183 2.51 -0.75 -5.20
C LYS A 183 1.14 -0.78 -5.89
N ALA A 184 0.94 0.06 -6.90
CA ALA A 184 -0.30 0.12 -7.67
C ALA A 184 -0.67 -1.23 -8.30
N LEU A 185 0.29 -1.86 -8.97
CA LEU A 185 0.14 -3.14 -9.65
C LEU A 185 -0.11 -4.28 -8.65
N THR A 186 0.58 -4.26 -7.50
CA THR A 186 0.35 -5.22 -6.42
C THR A 186 -1.08 -5.14 -5.89
N ILE A 187 -1.60 -3.94 -5.66
CA ILE A 187 -2.97 -3.76 -5.17
C ILE A 187 -4.00 -4.20 -6.21
N ILE A 188 -3.81 -3.82 -7.49
CA ILE A 188 -4.73 -4.21 -8.57
C ILE A 188 -4.78 -5.74 -8.71
N ARG A 189 -3.62 -6.41 -8.75
CA ARG A 189 -3.57 -7.88 -8.85
C ARG A 189 -4.15 -8.57 -7.63
N TYR A 190 -3.87 -8.07 -6.43
CA TYR A 190 -4.46 -8.59 -5.21
C TYR A 190 -5.99 -8.47 -5.24
N ARG A 191 -6.52 -7.31 -5.66
CA ARG A 191 -7.96 -7.08 -5.79
C ARG A 191 -8.61 -7.96 -6.86
N GLU A 192 -7.98 -8.12 -8.01
CA GLU A 192 -8.45 -9.01 -9.07
C GLU A 192 -8.65 -10.44 -8.54
N ILE A 193 -7.66 -10.97 -7.81
CA ILE A 193 -7.75 -12.32 -7.21
C ILE A 193 -8.79 -12.34 -6.07
N LEU A 194 -8.86 -11.28 -5.26
CA LEU A 194 -9.82 -11.16 -4.17
C LEU A 194 -11.26 -11.25 -4.68
N LEU A 195 -11.60 -10.50 -5.74
CA LEU A 195 -12.95 -10.46 -6.28
C LEU A 195 -13.32 -11.74 -7.05
N THR A 196 -12.34 -12.37 -7.72
CA THR A 196 -12.60 -13.57 -8.56
C THR A 196 -12.49 -14.90 -7.80
N GLN A 197 -11.60 -14.99 -6.82
CA GLN A 197 -11.23 -16.26 -6.15
C GLN A 197 -11.33 -16.18 -4.62
N GLY A 198 -11.58 -15.00 -4.06
CA GLY A 198 -11.75 -14.80 -2.62
C GLY A 198 -10.44 -14.52 -1.87
N GLN A 199 -10.61 -14.19 -0.58
CA GLN A 199 -9.51 -13.66 0.24
C GLN A 199 -8.35 -14.63 0.43
N ALA A 200 -8.63 -15.92 0.66
CA ALA A 200 -7.56 -16.91 0.86
C ALA A 200 -6.64 -17.03 -0.37
N ALA A 201 -7.22 -16.98 -1.58
CA ALA A 201 -6.45 -16.99 -2.82
C ALA A 201 -5.63 -15.69 -2.99
N ALA A 202 -6.23 -14.54 -2.68
CA ALA A 202 -5.54 -13.25 -2.74
C ALA A 202 -4.37 -13.18 -1.74
N ASP A 203 -4.59 -13.64 -0.51
CA ASP A 203 -3.56 -13.65 0.54
C ASP A 203 -2.39 -14.59 0.21
N ALA A 204 -2.63 -15.69 -0.52
CA ALA A 204 -1.61 -16.63 -0.96
C ALA A 204 -0.96 -16.29 -2.31
N SER A 205 -1.53 -15.33 -3.05
CA SER A 205 -1.12 -14.97 -4.40
C SER A 205 0.38 -14.62 -4.50
N PRO A 206 1.02 -14.87 -5.65
CA PRO A 206 2.42 -14.50 -5.86
C PRO A 206 2.62 -12.99 -5.81
N PHE A 207 3.85 -12.55 -5.58
CA PHE A 207 4.21 -11.14 -5.72
C PHE A 207 4.17 -10.70 -7.19
N PHE A 208 3.92 -9.41 -7.41
CA PHE A 208 3.96 -8.84 -8.76
C PHE A 208 5.39 -8.89 -9.34
N LYS A 209 6.38 -8.54 -8.52
CA LYS A 209 7.79 -8.69 -8.86
C LYS A 209 8.18 -10.15 -8.62
N GLN A 210 8.38 -10.90 -9.69
CA GLN A 210 8.97 -12.24 -9.60
C GLN A 210 10.49 -12.10 -9.70
N PHE A 211 11.23 -12.71 -8.76
CA PHE A 211 12.67 -12.86 -8.91
C PHE A 211 12.93 -13.78 -10.11
N SER A 212 13.75 -13.30 -11.05
CA SER A 212 14.35 -14.12 -12.10
C SER A 212 15.84 -14.23 -11.83
#